data_AF-A0A959ICX9-F1
#
_entry.id   AF-A0A959ICX9-F1
#
_cell.length_a   1.000
_cell.length_b   1.000
_cell.length_c   1.000
_cell.angle_alpha   90.00
_cell.angle_beta   90.00
_cell.angle_gamma   90.00
#
_symmetry.space_group_name_H-M   'P 1'
#
loop_
_entity.id
_entity.type
_entity.pdbx_description
1 polymer ?
#
loop_
_entity_poly.entity_id
_entity_poly.type
_entity_poly.pdbx_seq_one_letter_code
_entity_poly.pdbx_strand_id
1 'polypeptide(L)' 'WQPLVDAFFTFKVKKFRFFLRVENLAPLLTTRYYYLAAGYPIAQTGVRFGLSWQFVD' A
#
# COMPACT_ATOMS: atom_id res chain seq x y z
N TRP A 1 14.92 9.98 -9.35
CA TRP A 1 13.63 10.31 -8.72
C TRP A 1 12.51 9.67 -9.53
N GLN A 2 11.61 8.95 -8.86
CA GLN A 2 10.48 8.21 -9.47
C GLN A 2 9.22 8.65 -8.72
N PRO A 3 8.10 9.01 -9.39
CA PRO A 3 6.84 9.24 -8.70
C PRO A 3 6.39 7.97 -7.97
N LEU A 4 6.27 8.06 -6.65
CA LEU A 4 5.67 7.02 -5.81
C LEU A 4 4.21 7.41 -5.58
N VAL A 5 3.29 6.54 -5.97
CA VAL A 5 1.84 6.74 -5.77
C VAL A 5 1.32 5.57 -4.98
N ASP A 6 0.69 5.86 -3.84
CA ASP A 6 0.06 4.88 -2.95
C ASP A 6 -1.45 5.16 -2.89
N ALA A 7 -2.25 4.11 -2.76
CA ALA A 7 -3.67 4.22 -2.42
C ALA A 7 -3.94 3.64 -1.03
N PHE A 8 -4.78 4.32 -0.27
CA PHE A 8 -5.21 3.89 1.06
C PHE A 8 -6.72 4.02 1.20
N PHE A 9 -7.38 2.94 1.61
CA PHE A 9 -8.80 2.88 1.89
C PHE A 9 -9.04 2.36 3.30
N THR A 10 -9.96 2.98 4.03
CA THR A 10 -10.36 2.56 5.37
C THR A 10 -11.86 2.61 5.53
N PHE A 11 -12.41 1.60 6.21
CA PHE A 11 -13.82 1.46 6.51
C PHE A 11 -13.98 1.12 8.00
N LYS A 12 -14.78 1.90 8.73
CA LYS A 12 -15.00 1.72 10.17
C LYS A 12 -16.49 1.59 10.48
N VAL A 13 -16.86 0.55 11.24
CA VAL A 13 -18.21 0.34 11.78
C VAL A 13 -18.12 0.06 13.28
N LYS A 14 -18.62 0.97 14.11
CA LYS A 14 -18.58 0.87 15.59
C LYS A 14 -17.16 0.52 16.08
N LYS A 15 -16.97 -0.71 16.56
CA LYS A 15 -15.73 -1.26 17.13
C LYS A 15 -14.82 -1.92 16.08
N PHE A 16 -15.30 -2.15 14.85
CA PHE A 16 -14.58 -2.80 13.75
C PHE A 16 -14.00 -1.79 12.77
N ARG A 17 -12.77 -2.02 12.30
CA ARG A 17 -12.13 -1.29 11.20
C ARG A 17 -11.46 -2.26 10.23
N PHE A 18 -11.79 -2.12 8.95
CA PHE A 18 -11.07 -2.69 7.83
C PHE A 18 -10.20 -1.61 7.16
N PHE A 19 -9.00 -1.97 6.74
CA PHE A 19 -8.16 -1.11 5.91
C PHE A 19 -7.51 -1.90 4.78
N LEU A 20 -7.29 -1.21 3.67
CA LEU A 20 -6.60 -1.69 2.48
C LEU A 20 -5.60 -0.63 2.05
N ARG A 21 -4.34 -1.03 1.86
CA ARG A 21 -3.26 -0.20 1.33
C ARG A 21 -2.71 -0.87 0.08
N VAL A 22 -2.59 -0.09 -0.99
CA VAL A 22 -1.88 -0.49 -2.19
C VAL A 22 -0.68 0.43 -2.34
N GLU A 23 0.51 -0.14 -2.24
CA GLU A 23 1.78 0.57 -2.37
C GLU A 23 2.31 0.46 -3.79
N ASN A 24 3.04 1.49 -4.22
CA ASN A 24 3.72 1.51 -5.51
C ASN A 24 2.76 1.20 -6.67
N LEU A 25 1.78 2.07 -6.91
CA LEU A 25 0.87 1.98 -8.06
C LEU A 25 1.51 2.44 -9.37
N ALA A 26 2.64 3.15 -9.32
CA ALA A 26 3.33 3.64 -10.52
C ALA A 26 3.64 2.54 -11.57
N PRO A 27 4.11 1.33 -11.20
CA PRO A 27 4.32 0.21 -12.13
C PRO A 27 3.05 -0.30 -12.82
N LEU A 28 1.86 -0.07 -12.25
CA LEU A 28 0.59 -0.43 -12.92
C LEU A 28 0.27 0.47 -14.11
N LEU A 29 0.84 1.68 -14.11
CA LEU A 29 0.65 2.68 -15.17
C LEU A 29 1.85 2.76 -16.14
N THR A 30 3.00 2.20 -15.76
CA THR A 30 4.21 2.19 -16.60
C THR A 30 5.08 0.94 -16.37
N THR A 31 5.57 0.31 -17.44
CA THR A 31 6.41 -0.91 -17.39
C THR A 31 7.88 -0.64 -17.02
N ARG A 32 8.21 0.52 -16.44
CA ARG A 32 9.59 0.88 -16.10
C ARG A 32 9.99 0.31 -14.73
N TYR A 33 11.16 -0.32 -14.68
CA TYR A 33 11.79 -0.77 -13.43
C TYR A 33 12.62 0.36 -12.81
N TYR A 34 12.41 0.61 -11.52
CA TYR A 34 13.12 1.64 -10.77
C TYR A 34 13.92 1.01 -9.63
N TYR A 35 15.08 1.59 -9.36
CA TYR A 35 16.06 1.06 -8.41
C TYR A 35 16.32 2.11 -7.34
N LEU A 36 16.22 1.72 -6.06
CA LEU A 36 16.60 2.55 -4.91
C LEU A 36 18.12 2.55 -4.70
N ALA A 37 18.76 1.43 -4.99
CA ALA A 37 20.21 1.24 -4.94
C ALA A 37 20.67 0.37 -6.12
N ALA A 38 21.96 0.46 -6.48
CA ALA A 38 22.52 -0.33 -7.58
C ALA A 38 22.29 -1.84 -7.32
N GLY A 39 21.62 -2.51 -8.25
CA GLY A 39 21.28 -3.93 -8.14
C GLY A 39 20.12 -4.27 -7.19
N TYR A 40 19.53 -3.29 -6.49
CA TYR A 40 18.38 -3.51 -5.61
C TYR A 40 17.12 -2.82 -6.14
N PRO A 41 16.23 -3.57 -6.84
CA PRO A 41 15.00 -3.00 -7.38
C PRO A 41 14.07 -2.55 -6.25
N ILE A 42 13.35 -1.45 -6.50
CA ILE A 42 12.21 -1.06 -5.66
C ILE A 42 11.20 -2.20 -5.64
N ALA A 43 10.63 -2.47 -4.46
CA ALA A 43 9.51 -3.39 -4.34
C ALA A 43 8.40 -2.97 -5.31
N GLN A 44 7.91 -3.90 -6.11
CA GLN A 44 6.81 -3.65 -7.04
C GLN A 44 5.50 -3.35 -6.27
N THR A 45 4.37 -3.35 -6.97
CA THR A 45 3.05 -3.14 -6.37
C THR A 45 2.80 -4.12 -5.22
N GLY A 46 2.53 -3.58 -4.03
CA GLY A 46 2.25 -4.37 -2.83
C GLY A 46 0.85 -4.10 -2.30
N VAL A 47 0.07 -5.14 -2.02
CA VAL A 47 -1.25 -5.00 -1.39
C VAL A 47 -1.17 -5.45 0.07
N ARG A 48 -1.59 -4.60 1.00
CA ARG A 48 -1.72 -4.92 2.42
C ARG A 48 -3.15 -4.65 2.85
N PHE A 49 -3.77 -5.61 3.52
CA PHE A 49 -5.07 -5.43 4.15
C PHE A 49 -4.95 -5.75 5.64
N GLY A 50 -5.88 -5.23 6.43
CA GLY A 50 -5.94 -5.60 7.82
C GLY A 50 -7.25 -5.22 8.48
N LEU A 51 -7.44 -5.86 9.63
CA LEU A 51 -8.63 -5.75 10.45
C LEU A 51 -8.20 -5.31 11.85
N SER A 52 -9.00 -4.46 12.47
CA SER A 52 -8.78 -3.99 13.84
C SER A 52 -10.11 -3.99 14.58
N TRP A 53 -10.12 -4.55 15.80
CA TRP A 53 -11.25 -4.51 16.71
C TRP A 53 -10.87 -3.82 18.02
N GLN A 54 -11.69 -2.87 18.45
CA GLN A 54 -11.59 -2.25 19.76
C GLN A 54 -12.51 -3.00 20.74
N PHE A 55 -11.94 -3.78 21.65
CA PHE A 55 -12.69 -4.56 22.65
C PHE A 55 -12.99 -3.80 23.93
N VAL A 56 -12.43 -2.60 24.09
CA VAL A 56 -12.66 -1.75 25.25
C VAL A 56 -14.10 -1.21 25.20
N ASP A 57 -14.79 -1.29 26.32
CA ASP A 57 -16.14 -0.73 26.53
C ASP A 57 -16.06 0.64 27.22
#